data_AF-A0A3D9HI63-F1
#
_entry.id   AF-A0A3D9HI63-F1
#
_cell.length_a   1.000
_cell.length_b   1.000
_cell.length_c   1.000
_cell.angle_alpha   90.00
_cell.angle_beta   90.00
_cell.angle_gamma   90.00
#
_symmetry.space_group_name_H-M   'P 1'
#
loop_
_entity.id
_entity.type
_entity.pdbx_description
1 polymer ?
#
loop_
_entity_poly.entity_id
_entity_poly.type
_entity_poly.pdbx_seq_one_letter_code
_entity_poly.pdbx_strand_id
1 'polypeptide(L)'
;MPDEIDEPHIGIREYHALEDSHAHDYHQILLPLRGTLGMETGGREGLAGGNAGVVIPRSATHRFWCEDKSQFLVIDLPAESLEIPKKSQSGFFSLSPALQHLTRFAELAVRENRYEDIRPLIIPLVTQVLKSDGFARDHQMVAQLSAACALIDRHFAEPLSYEVIADKSGLSVSRLISLFKRWMNCTPADYLSAVRLKEARQLLQASGHSIAEISHRCGFSEQSALTRAFKRQFGITPAAFRKTMETR
;
A
#
# COMPACT_ATOMS: atom_id res chain seq x y z
N MET A 1 -9.04 -9.67 -17.58
CA MET A 1 -10.32 -9.36 -16.89
C MET A 1 -11.36 -9.11 -17.97
N PRO A 2 -12.64 -9.43 -17.76
CA PRO A 2 -13.68 -9.07 -18.74
C PRO A 2 -13.76 -7.53 -18.86
N ASP A 3 -14.13 -7.02 -20.03
CA ASP A 3 -14.24 -5.56 -20.23
C ASP A 3 -15.48 -4.98 -19.54
N GLU A 4 -16.50 -5.80 -19.28
CA GLU A 4 -17.78 -5.43 -18.66
C GLU A 4 -18.22 -6.50 -17.63
N ILE A 5 -19.00 -6.09 -16.63
CA ILE A 5 -19.62 -7.00 -15.65
C ILE A 5 -21.08 -6.60 -15.40
N ASP A 6 -21.97 -7.59 -15.31
CA ASP A 6 -23.39 -7.37 -15.02
C ASP A 6 -23.69 -7.37 -13.51
N GLU A 7 -22.90 -8.13 -12.73
CA GLU A 7 -23.09 -8.25 -11.29
C GLU A 7 -21.86 -7.77 -10.53
N PRO A 8 -22.06 -7.12 -9.36
CA PRO A 8 -20.97 -6.80 -8.46
C PRO A 8 -20.22 -8.06 -7.99
N HIS A 9 -18.89 -7.96 -7.94
CA HIS A 9 -18.01 -9.02 -7.50
C HIS A 9 -17.08 -8.53 -6.38
N ILE A 10 -16.78 -9.40 -5.42
CA ILE A 10 -15.85 -9.12 -4.33
C ILE A 10 -14.89 -10.30 -4.17
N GLY A 11 -13.59 -10.02 -4.06
CA GLY A 11 -12.58 -11.05 -3.88
C GLY A 11 -11.28 -10.52 -3.33
N ILE A 12 -10.44 -11.42 -2.82
CA ILE A 12 -9.07 -11.06 -2.42
C ILE A 12 -8.17 -11.25 -3.65
N ARG A 13 -7.47 -10.20 -4.06
CA ARG A 13 -6.45 -10.26 -5.11
C ARG A 13 -5.06 -10.14 -4.50
N GLU A 14 -4.14 -10.96 -5.01
CA GLU A 14 -2.72 -10.89 -4.68
C GLU A 14 -1.99 -10.20 -5.84
N TYR A 15 -1.20 -9.18 -5.50
CA TYR A 15 -0.32 -8.48 -6.43
C TYR A 15 1.12 -8.88 -6.11
N HIS A 16 1.87 -9.18 -7.16
CA HIS A 16 3.28 -9.56 -7.10
C HIS A 16 4.12 -8.53 -7.86
N ALA A 17 5.45 -8.72 -7.91
CA ALA A 17 6.39 -7.84 -8.61
C ALA A 17 6.11 -7.75 -10.11
N LEU A 18 5.09 -6.97 -10.47
CA LEU A 18 4.51 -6.83 -11.78
C LEU A 18 4.10 -5.35 -11.93
N GLU A 19 4.40 -4.79 -13.10
CA GLU A 19 3.81 -3.55 -13.58
C GLU A 19 2.84 -3.91 -14.70
N ASP A 20 1.61 -3.42 -14.62
CA ASP A 20 0.59 -3.63 -15.65
C ASP A 20 -0.25 -2.38 -15.79
N SER A 21 -0.78 -2.15 -16.99
CA SER A 21 -1.63 -1.00 -17.30
C SER A 21 -2.79 -1.40 -18.19
N HIS A 22 -4.00 -1.08 -17.75
CA HIS A 22 -5.22 -1.39 -18.48
C HIS A 22 -6.38 -0.47 -18.07
N ALA A 23 -7.54 -0.68 -18.69
CA ALA A 23 -8.81 -0.05 -18.37
C ALA A 23 -9.92 -1.11 -18.45
N HIS A 24 -11.06 -0.82 -17.83
CA HIS A 24 -12.25 -1.69 -17.84
C HIS A 24 -13.52 -0.82 -17.69
N ASP A 25 -14.68 -1.28 -18.16
CA ASP A 25 -15.92 -0.48 -18.17
C ASP A 25 -16.76 -0.56 -16.89
N TYR A 26 -16.22 -1.18 -15.84
CA TYR A 26 -16.77 -1.17 -14.49
C TYR A 26 -15.95 -0.30 -13.53
N HIS A 27 -16.51 0.01 -12.35
CA HIS A 27 -15.76 0.63 -11.26
C HIS A 27 -15.03 -0.43 -10.44
N GLN A 28 -13.78 -0.18 -10.05
CA GLN A 28 -13.05 -1.10 -9.17
C GLN A 28 -12.61 -0.36 -7.90
N ILE A 29 -12.81 -0.99 -6.74
CA ILE A 29 -12.40 -0.46 -5.44
C ILE A 29 -11.38 -1.42 -4.84
N LEU A 30 -10.21 -0.92 -4.49
CA LEU A 30 -9.16 -1.68 -3.81
C LEU A 30 -9.04 -1.17 -2.37
N LEU A 31 -9.26 -2.09 -1.43
CA LEU A 31 -9.15 -1.87 0.00
C LEU A 31 -7.94 -2.68 0.53
N PRO A 32 -6.94 -2.04 1.15
CA PRO A 32 -5.73 -2.73 1.57
C PRO A 32 -6.01 -3.80 2.63
N LEU A 33 -5.39 -4.97 2.48
CA LEU A 33 -5.35 -6.01 3.52
C LEU A 33 -3.92 -6.20 4.04
N ARG A 34 -2.94 -6.28 3.13
CA ARG A 34 -1.50 -6.41 3.45
C ARG A 34 -0.65 -5.76 2.37
N GLY A 35 0.45 -5.14 2.78
CA GLY A 35 1.41 -4.51 1.86
C GLY A 35 0.92 -3.17 1.31
N THR A 36 1.62 -2.71 0.27
CA THR A 36 1.40 -1.42 -0.39
C THR A 36 1.47 -1.63 -1.90
N LEU A 37 0.57 -0.98 -2.63
CA LEU A 37 0.49 -0.97 -4.08
C LEU A 37 0.67 0.47 -4.56
N GLY A 38 1.67 0.71 -5.38
CA GLY A 38 1.77 1.94 -6.14
C GLY A 38 0.79 1.90 -7.30
N MET A 39 0.08 2.99 -7.53
CA MET A 39 -0.87 3.08 -8.62
C MET A 39 -0.93 4.47 -9.22
N GLU A 40 -1.14 4.52 -10.52
CA GLU A 40 -1.56 5.70 -11.27
C GLU A 40 -3.01 5.52 -11.72
N THR A 41 -3.86 6.49 -11.43
CA THR A 41 -5.23 6.54 -11.95
C THR A 41 -5.68 7.99 -12.07
N GLY A 42 -6.44 8.31 -13.13
CA GLY A 42 -6.87 9.68 -13.39
C GLY A 42 -5.70 10.67 -13.58
N GLY A 43 -4.57 10.20 -14.11
CA GLY A 43 -3.36 10.99 -14.34
C GLY A 43 -2.59 11.36 -13.07
N ARG A 44 -2.80 10.63 -11.97
CA ARG A 44 -2.13 10.87 -10.69
C ARG A 44 -1.58 9.58 -10.11
N GLU A 45 -0.32 9.62 -9.71
CA GLU A 45 0.34 8.55 -8.97
C GLU A 45 0.05 8.68 -7.46
N GLY A 46 -0.06 7.54 -6.80
CA GLY A 46 -0.32 7.42 -5.37
C GLY A 46 0.01 6.03 -4.83
N LEU A 47 -0.04 5.88 -3.51
CA LEU A 47 0.14 4.61 -2.82
C LEU A 47 -1.18 4.20 -2.15
N ALA A 48 -1.62 2.98 -2.42
CA ALA A 48 -2.69 2.31 -1.68
C ALA A 48 -2.04 1.31 -0.70
N GLY A 49 -2.41 1.36 0.58
CA GLY A 49 -1.74 0.59 1.64
C GLY A 49 -2.15 1.10 3.02
N GLY A 50 -2.10 0.24 4.04
CA GLY A 50 -2.59 0.58 5.38
C GLY A 50 -4.06 0.99 5.36
N ASN A 51 -4.34 2.27 5.60
CA ASN A 51 -5.68 2.88 5.58
C ASN A 51 -5.92 3.74 4.33
N ALA A 52 -5.09 3.62 3.29
CA ALA A 52 -5.29 4.29 1.99
C ALA A 52 -5.88 3.31 0.97
N GLY A 53 -7.15 3.51 0.61
CA GLY A 53 -7.83 2.77 -0.45
C GLY A 53 -7.85 3.54 -1.76
N VAL A 54 -8.31 2.90 -2.81
CA VAL A 54 -8.39 3.50 -4.14
C VAL A 54 -9.59 3.00 -4.91
N VAL A 55 -10.26 3.94 -5.59
CA VAL A 55 -11.32 3.70 -6.55
C VAL A 55 -10.77 4.00 -7.94
N ILE A 56 -10.94 3.06 -8.84
CA ILE A 56 -10.63 3.16 -10.25
C ILE A 56 -11.97 3.38 -10.97
N PRO A 57 -12.23 4.58 -11.50
CA PRO A 57 -13.42 4.84 -12.28
C PRO A 57 -13.47 3.98 -13.54
N ARG A 58 -14.67 3.70 -14.04
CA ARG A 58 -14.85 3.03 -15.33
C ARG A 58 -14.12 3.78 -16.44
N SER A 59 -13.56 3.02 -17.36
CA SER A 59 -12.78 3.48 -18.52
C SER A 59 -11.58 4.37 -18.15
N ALA A 60 -11.22 4.47 -16.86
CA ALA A 60 -10.00 5.13 -16.43
C ALA A 60 -8.82 4.17 -16.64
N THR A 61 -7.90 4.55 -17.54
CA THR A 61 -6.61 3.89 -17.61
C THR A 61 -5.93 4.02 -16.26
N HIS A 62 -5.49 2.89 -15.74
CA HIS A 62 -4.71 2.82 -14.53
C HIS A 62 -3.49 1.94 -14.75
N ARG A 63 -2.48 2.18 -13.93
CA ARG A 63 -1.23 1.44 -13.91
C ARG A 63 -0.91 1.12 -12.47
N PHE A 64 -0.54 -0.11 -12.16
CA PHE A 64 -0.11 -0.45 -10.81
C PHE A 64 1.29 -1.04 -10.83
N TRP A 65 2.02 -0.85 -9.75
CA TRP A 65 3.31 -1.48 -9.51
C TRP A 65 3.39 -1.90 -8.06
N CYS A 66 4.00 -3.06 -7.84
CA CYS A 66 4.25 -3.57 -6.51
C CYS A 66 5.66 -4.13 -6.46
N GLU A 67 6.40 -3.87 -5.39
CA GLU A 67 7.75 -4.41 -5.25
C GLU A 67 7.79 -5.69 -4.40
N ASP A 68 6.76 -5.94 -3.58
CA ASP A 68 6.61 -7.11 -2.72
C ASP A 68 5.21 -7.72 -2.91
N LYS A 69 4.93 -8.83 -2.23
CA LYS A 69 3.58 -9.39 -2.21
C LYS A 69 2.63 -8.48 -1.44
N SER A 70 1.60 -7.97 -2.12
CA SER A 70 0.51 -7.21 -1.50
C SER A 70 -0.85 -7.86 -1.73
N GLN A 71 -1.75 -7.73 -0.76
CA GLN A 71 -3.10 -8.28 -0.80
C GLN A 71 -4.12 -7.17 -0.60
N PHE A 72 -5.12 -7.14 -1.49
CA PHE A 72 -6.23 -6.20 -1.42
C PHE A 72 -7.54 -6.95 -1.53
N LEU A 73 -8.53 -6.44 -0.81
CA LEU A 73 -9.92 -6.76 -1.09
C LEU A 73 -10.34 -5.89 -2.28
N VAL A 74 -10.77 -6.54 -3.36
CA VAL A 74 -11.17 -5.89 -4.60
C VAL A 74 -12.66 -6.05 -4.77
N ILE A 75 -13.35 -4.93 -5.00
CA ILE A 75 -14.77 -4.87 -5.29
C ILE A 75 -14.93 -4.32 -6.71
N ASP A 76 -15.43 -5.14 -7.61
CA ASP A 76 -15.80 -4.75 -8.96
C ASP A 76 -17.30 -4.41 -8.96
N LEU A 77 -17.67 -3.24 -9.47
CA LEU A 77 -19.02 -2.70 -9.46
C LEU A 77 -19.43 -2.28 -10.88
N PRO A 78 -20.61 -2.69 -11.38
CA PRO A 78 -21.19 -2.13 -12.61
C PRO A 78 -21.20 -0.60 -12.57
N ALA A 79 -21.09 0.03 -13.74
CA ALA A 79 -20.95 1.49 -13.90
C ALA A 79 -22.05 2.29 -13.18
N GLU A 80 -23.26 1.77 -13.19
CA GLU A 80 -24.46 2.35 -12.59
C GLU A 80 -24.55 2.17 -11.07
N SER A 81 -23.75 1.28 -10.48
CA SER A 81 -23.81 0.97 -9.05
C SER A 81 -23.27 2.09 -8.15
N LEU A 82 -22.40 2.95 -8.69
CA LEU A 82 -21.74 4.00 -7.92
C LEU A 82 -21.48 5.25 -8.76
N GLU A 83 -22.20 6.33 -8.46
CA GLU A 83 -21.84 7.64 -8.99
C GLU A 83 -20.55 8.15 -8.32
N ILE A 84 -19.45 8.15 -9.08
CA ILE A 84 -18.20 8.77 -8.65
C ILE A 84 -18.22 10.25 -9.07
N PRO A 85 -18.16 11.21 -8.12
CA PRO A 85 -18.14 12.63 -8.47
C PRO A 85 -16.95 12.95 -9.40
N LYS A 86 -17.16 13.76 -10.44
CA LYS A 86 -16.09 14.15 -11.37
C LYS A 86 -14.87 14.81 -10.70
N LYS A 87 -15.04 15.40 -9.51
CA LYS A 87 -13.96 15.98 -8.70
C LYS A 87 -13.14 14.96 -7.90
N SER A 88 -13.58 13.70 -7.89
CA SER A 88 -12.99 12.57 -7.14
C SER A 88 -12.14 11.66 -8.03
N GLN A 89 -11.78 12.13 -9.23
CA GLN A 89 -10.95 11.42 -10.21
C GLN A 89 -9.53 11.09 -9.73
N SER A 90 -9.13 11.55 -8.55
CA SER A 90 -7.85 11.15 -7.97
C SER A 90 -7.82 9.72 -7.46
N GLY A 91 -8.97 9.04 -7.36
CA GLY A 91 -9.08 7.63 -7.02
C GLY A 91 -8.77 7.29 -5.56
N PHE A 92 -7.76 7.89 -4.92
CA PHE A 92 -7.32 7.53 -3.57
C PHE A 92 -8.16 8.17 -2.45
N PHE A 93 -8.41 7.41 -1.37
CA PHE A 93 -9.21 7.85 -0.21
C PHE A 93 -8.76 7.22 1.13
N SER A 94 -9.14 7.83 2.25
CA SER A 94 -8.93 7.30 3.60
C SER A 94 -9.99 6.27 3.93
N LEU A 95 -9.59 5.09 4.40
CA LEU A 95 -10.51 4.19 5.06
C LEU A 95 -10.90 4.81 6.42
N SER A 96 -12.16 5.24 6.53
CA SER A 96 -12.75 5.59 7.82
C SER A 96 -12.80 4.37 8.74
N PRO A 97 -12.95 4.53 10.07
CA PRO A 97 -13.08 3.40 10.98
C PRO A 97 -14.18 2.42 10.56
N ALA A 98 -15.31 2.92 10.06
CA ALA A 98 -16.38 2.09 9.53
C ALA A 98 -15.90 1.24 8.34
N LEU A 99 -15.25 1.86 7.36
CA LEU A 99 -14.74 1.14 6.19
C LEU A 99 -13.61 0.16 6.53
N GLN A 100 -12.76 0.47 7.51
CA GLN A 100 -11.75 -0.46 8.03
C GLN A 100 -12.40 -1.73 8.59
N HIS A 101 -13.44 -1.58 9.41
CA HIS A 101 -14.17 -2.71 9.98
C HIS A 101 -14.91 -3.53 8.91
N LEU A 102 -15.52 -2.87 7.92
CA LEU A 102 -16.16 -3.55 6.79
C LEU A 102 -15.15 -4.32 5.94
N THR A 103 -14.00 -3.73 5.66
CA THR A 103 -12.90 -4.38 4.93
C THR A 103 -12.47 -5.63 5.67
N ARG A 104 -12.28 -5.55 7.00
CA ARG A 104 -11.88 -6.69 7.81
C ARG A 104 -12.95 -7.78 7.87
N PHE A 105 -14.22 -7.42 8.00
CA PHE A 105 -15.32 -8.38 7.97
C PHE A 105 -15.40 -9.10 6.62
N ALA A 106 -15.34 -8.33 5.53
CA ALA A 106 -15.37 -8.87 4.18
C ALA A 106 -14.18 -9.80 3.89
N GLU A 107 -12.97 -9.45 4.34
CA GLU A 107 -11.80 -10.33 4.26
C GLU A 107 -12.08 -11.70 4.89
N LEU A 108 -12.61 -11.71 6.12
CA LEU A 108 -12.89 -12.96 6.83
C LEU A 108 -13.95 -13.80 6.10
N ALA A 109 -15.04 -13.17 5.66
CA ALA A 109 -16.11 -13.85 4.95
C ALA A 109 -15.65 -14.44 3.59
N VAL A 110 -14.81 -13.71 2.83
CA VAL A 110 -14.21 -14.22 1.58
C VAL A 110 -13.31 -15.42 1.87
N ARG A 111 -12.45 -15.35 2.90
CA ARG A 111 -11.55 -16.46 3.27
C ARG A 111 -12.29 -17.71 3.73
N GLU A 112 -13.48 -17.56 4.29
CA GLU A 112 -14.34 -18.66 4.76
C GLU A 112 -15.31 -19.17 3.68
N ASN A 113 -15.21 -18.69 2.43
CA ASN A 113 -16.12 -19.00 1.33
C ASN A 113 -17.60 -18.69 1.64
N ARG A 114 -17.87 -17.69 2.51
CA ARG A 114 -19.22 -17.23 2.86
C ARG A 114 -19.63 -15.98 2.09
N TYR A 115 -18.95 -15.70 0.98
CA TYR A 115 -19.07 -14.42 0.30
C TYR A 115 -20.41 -14.27 -0.44
N GLU A 116 -20.99 -15.34 -1.01
CA GLU A 116 -22.29 -15.26 -1.69
C GLU A 116 -23.41 -14.80 -0.75
N ASP A 117 -23.39 -15.27 0.50
CA ASP A 117 -24.38 -14.91 1.51
C ASP A 117 -24.30 -13.43 1.91
N ILE A 118 -23.08 -12.86 1.90
CA ILE A 118 -22.83 -11.48 2.37
C ILE A 118 -22.74 -10.45 1.24
N ARG A 119 -22.52 -10.89 -0.01
CA ARG A 119 -22.42 -10.04 -1.21
C ARG A 119 -23.54 -8.99 -1.31
N PRO A 120 -24.84 -9.34 -1.18
CA PRO A 120 -25.92 -8.36 -1.28
C PRO A 120 -25.96 -7.36 -0.10
N LEU A 121 -25.26 -7.63 1.00
CA LEU A 121 -25.22 -6.75 2.18
C LEU A 121 -23.98 -5.85 2.18
N ILE A 122 -22.81 -6.42 1.87
CA ILE A 122 -21.52 -5.73 2.04
C ILE A 122 -21.31 -4.65 0.98
N ILE A 123 -21.76 -4.89 -0.25
CA ILE A 123 -21.54 -3.97 -1.37
C ILE A 123 -22.35 -2.67 -1.20
N PRO A 124 -23.66 -2.72 -0.89
CA PRO A 124 -24.41 -1.52 -0.54
C PRO A 124 -23.83 -0.78 0.66
N LEU A 125 -23.33 -1.50 1.66
CA LEU A 125 -22.80 -0.89 2.88
C LEU A 125 -21.46 -0.18 2.62
N VAL A 126 -20.54 -0.82 1.91
CA VAL A 126 -19.26 -0.21 1.48
C VAL A 126 -19.52 1.01 0.59
N THR A 127 -20.39 0.89 -0.41
CA THR A 127 -20.71 2.01 -1.31
C THR A 127 -21.38 3.17 -0.57
N GLN A 128 -22.28 2.89 0.39
CA GLN A 128 -22.91 3.92 1.22
C GLN A 128 -21.89 4.64 2.12
N VAL A 129 -20.98 3.91 2.75
CA VAL A 129 -19.92 4.50 3.59
C VAL A 129 -18.98 5.36 2.73
N LEU A 130 -18.56 4.88 1.56
CA LEU A 130 -17.73 5.65 0.62
C LEU A 130 -18.41 6.95 0.16
N LYS A 131 -19.71 6.90 -0.15
CA LYS A 131 -20.51 8.10 -0.49
C LYS A 131 -20.57 9.09 0.68
N SER A 132 -20.73 8.59 1.90
CA SER A 132 -20.93 9.41 3.11
C SER A 132 -19.64 10.06 3.59
N ASP A 133 -18.52 9.35 3.54
CA ASP A 133 -17.21 9.85 3.99
C ASP A 133 -16.64 10.89 3.03
N GLY A 134 -17.12 10.90 1.79
CA GLY A 134 -16.76 11.86 0.75
C GLY A 134 -15.32 11.64 0.26
N PHE A 135 -15.18 11.17 -0.98
CA PHE A 135 -13.92 10.97 -1.70
C PHE A 135 -12.93 12.17 -1.70
N ALA A 136 -13.34 13.35 -1.24
CA ALA A 136 -12.68 14.64 -1.51
C ALA A 136 -11.82 15.20 -0.37
N ARG A 137 -11.99 14.79 0.89
CA ARG A 137 -11.37 15.53 2.02
C ARG A 137 -9.87 15.30 2.19
N ASP A 138 -9.32 14.21 1.64
CA ASP A 138 -7.96 13.78 1.95
C ASP A 138 -7.02 13.76 0.74
N HIS A 139 -7.46 14.21 -0.44
CA HIS A 139 -6.70 14.06 -1.68
C HIS A 139 -5.29 14.69 -1.65
N GLN A 140 -5.18 15.95 -1.21
CA GLN A 140 -3.88 16.61 -1.06
C GLN A 140 -2.99 15.89 -0.04
N MET A 141 -3.59 15.38 1.03
CA MET A 141 -2.87 14.68 2.09
C MET A 141 -2.33 13.34 1.62
N VAL A 142 -3.09 12.60 0.81
CA VAL A 142 -2.63 11.35 0.18
C VAL A 142 -1.49 11.64 -0.79
N ALA A 143 -1.60 12.68 -1.62
CA ALA A 143 -0.52 13.07 -2.52
C ALA A 143 0.77 13.44 -1.77
N GLN A 144 0.66 14.22 -0.68
CA GLN A 144 1.79 14.59 0.16
C GLN A 144 2.40 13.39 0.89
N LEU A 145 1.57 12.47 1.39
CA LEU A 145 2.03 11.22 1.99
C LEU A 145 2.73 10.32 0.96
N SER A 146 2.17 10.20 -0.24
CA SER A 146 2.77 9.43 -1.33
C SER A 146 4.12 10.00 -1.75
N ALA A 147 4.23 11.33 -1.82
CA ALA A 147 5.50 12.00 -2.08
C ALA A 147 6.53 11.70 -0.97
N ALA A 148 6.10 11.70 0.30
CA ALA A 148 6.96 11.35 1.43
C ALA A 148 7.45 9.90 1.37
N CYS A 149 6.58 8.95 1.07
CA CYS A 149 6.95 7.55 0.89
C CYS A 149 7.91 7.38 -0.29
N ALA A 150 7.59 7.95 -1.46
CA ALA A 150 8.44 7.87 -2.65
C ALA A 150 9.83 8.49 -2.43
N LEU A 151 9.91 9.58 -1.65
CA LEU A 151 11.18 10.16 -1.23
C LEU A 151 11.97 9.20 -0.36
N ILE A 152 11.33 8.54 0.61
CA ILE A 152 11.97 7.53 1.46
C ILE A 152 12.43 6.35 0.62
N ASP A 153 11.59 5.82 -0.26
CA ASP A 153 11.90 4.67 -1.10
C ASP A 153 13.08 4.95 -2.04
N ARG A 154 13.21 6.19 -2.54
CA ARG A 154 14.34 6.58 -3.41
C ARG A 154 15.63 6.87 -2.66
N HIS A 155 15.54 7.42 -1.45
CA HIS A 155 16.69 7.94 -0.69
C HIS A 155 16.93 7.17 0.61
N PHE A 156 16.45 5.93 0.75
CA PHE A 156 16.50 5.18 2.01
C PHE A 156 17.92 5.01 2.56
N ALA A 157 18.93 4.92 1.69
CA ALA A 157 20.33 4.74 2.09
C ALA A 157 20.94 6.02 2.69
N GLU A 158 20.34 7.18 2.43
CA GLU A 158 20.79 8.48 2.92
C GLU A 158 20.30 8.76 4.36
N PRO A 159 20.97 9.65 5.11
CA PRO A 159 20.47 10.13 6.40
C PRO A 159 19.25 11.04 6.19
N LEU A 160 18.05 10.45 6.16
CA LEU A 160 16.78 11.18 6.07
C LEU A 160 16.26 11.57 7.46
N SER A 161 16.28 12.86 7.78
CA SER A 161 15.62 13.39 8.97
C SER A 161 14.13 13.67 8.71
N TYR A 162 13.34 13.80 9.76
CA TYR A 162 11.92 14.15 9.63
C TYR A 162 11.72 15.52 8.99
N GLU A 163 12.61 16.48 9.25
CA GLU A 163 12.60 17.82 8.67
C GLU A 163 12.77 17.74 7.16
N VAL A 164 13.74 16.94 6.68
CA VAL A 164 13.99 16.76 5.24
C VAL A 164 12.79 16.12 4.54
N ILE A 165 12.21 15.06 5.14
CA ILE A 165 11.06 14.37 4.55
C ILE A 165 9.85 15.29 4.51
N ALA A 166 9.61 16.02 5.60
CA ALA A 166 8.47 16.93 5.70
C ALA A 166 8.59 18.08 4.70
N ASP A 167 9.73 18.77 4.65
CA ASP A 167 9.99 19.89 3.74
C ASP A 167 9.81 19.49 2.26
N LYS A 168 10.50 18.42 1.83
CA LYS A 168 10.42 17.93 0.44
C LYS A 168 9.03 17.42 0.04
N SER A 169 8.17 17.09 1.01
CA SER A 169 6.80 16.62 0.78
C SER A 169 5.75 17.72 0.98
N GLY A 170 6.17 18.96 1.27
CA GLY A 170 5.28 20.09 1.53
C GLY A 170 4.46 19.95 2.81
N LEU A 171 5.02 19.30 3.84
CA LEU A 171 4.40 19.00 5.13
C LEU A 171 5.17 19.66 6.27
N SER A 172 4.50 19.90 7.40
CA SER A 172 5.21 20.07 8.68
C SER A 172 5.57 18.71 9.27
N VAL A 173 6.59 18.64 10.12
CA VAL A 173 7.01 17.38 10.79
C VAL A 173 5.86 16.74 11.58
N SER A 174 5.11 17.55 12.33
CA SER A 174 3.93 17.06 13.08
C SER A 174 2.88 16.47 12.14
N ARG A 175 2.65 17.11 10.98
CA ARG A 175 1.71 16.62 9.97
C ARG A 175 2.19 15.33 9.32
N LEU A 176 3.48 15.23 8.97
CA LEU A 176 4.10 14.01 8.44
C LEU A 176 3.85 12.83 9.38
N ILE A 177 4.19 12.98 10.67
CA ILE A 177 3.99 11.92 11.67
C ILE A 177 2.51 11.55 11.80
N SER A 178 1.62 12.55 11.83
CA SER A 178 0.17 12.32 11.90
C SER A 178 -0.35 11.56 10.69
N LEU A 179 0.14 11.87 9.48
CA LEU A 179 -0.24 11.20 8.25
C LEU A 179 0.25 9.75 8.24
N PHE A 180 1.53 9.50 8.53
CA PHE A 180 2.05 8.13 8.62
C PHE A 180 1.29 7.27 9.62
N LYS A 181 0.96 7.81 10.80
CA LYS A 181 0.15 7.08 11.80
C LYS A 181 -1.26 6.80 11.30
N ARG A 182 -1.93 7.81 10.73
CA ARG A 182 -3.33 7.69 10.28
C ARG A 182 -3.47 6.76 9.07
N TRP A 183 -2.51 6.79 8.15
CA TRP A 183 -2.64 6.18 6.83
C TRP A 183 -1.78 4.94 6.64
N MET A 184 -0.58 4.91 7.20
CA MET A 184 0.35 3.79 7.06
C MET A 184 0.44 2.94 8.33
N ASN A 185 -0.27 3.33 9.40
CA ASN A 185 -0.25 2.67 10.70
C ASN A 185 1.18 2.46 11.28
N CYS A 186 2.09 3.39 10.96
CA CYS A 186 3.48 3.36 11.41
C CYS A 186 4.04 4.78 11.53
N THR A 187 5.29 4.94 11.99
CA THR A 187 5.99 6.23 11.92
C THR A 187 6.84 6.31 10.63
N PRO A 188 7.25 7.52 10.19
CA PRO A 188 8.17 7.65 9.05
C PRO A 188 9.49 6.88 9.27
N ALA A 189 9.99 6.81 10.50
CA ALA A 189 11.18 6.03 10.84
C ALA A 189 10.96 4.51 10.75
N ASP A 190 9.78 4.02 11.16
CA ASP A 190 9.43 2.61 11.00
C ASP A 190 9.35 2.24 9.52
N TYR A 191 8.74 3.10 8.70
CA TYR A 191 8.66 2.92 7.25
C TYR A 191 10.06 2.89 6.62
N LEU A 192 10.91 3.89 6.92
CA LEU A 192 12.30 3.92 6.47
C LEU A 192 13.07 2.65 6.91
N SER A 193 12.91 2.22 8.15
CA SER A 193 13.54 1.00 8.64
C SER A 193 13.04 -0.24 7.88
N ALA A 194 11.76 -0.31 7.52
CA ALA A 194 11.20 -1.42 6.76
C ALA A 194 11.79 -1.48 5.34
N VAL A 195 11.88 -0.34 4.65
CA VAL A 195 12.52 -0.22 3.33
C VAL A 195 13.97 -0.67 3.39
N ARG A 196 14.76 -0.15 4.35
CA ARG A 196 16.17 -0.54 4.53
C ARG A 196 16.35 -2.04 4.79
N LEU A 197 15.46 -2.64 5.57
CA LEU A 197 15.51 -4.07 5.89
C LEU A 197 15.13 -4.95 4.70
N LYS A 198 14.19 -4.50 3.87
CA LYS A 198 13.82 -5.16 2.62
C LYS A 198 15.01 -5.20 1.67
N GLU A 199 15.67 -4.06 1.45
CA GLU A 199 16.86 -3.96 0.60
C GLU A 199 18.02 -4.81 1.15
N ALA A 200 18.23 -4.80 2.47
CA ALA A 200 19.22 -5.66 3.10
C ALA A 200 18.92 -7.14 2.84
N ARG A 201 17.64 -7.56 2.91
CA ARG A 201 17.22 -8.93 2.60
C ARG A 201 17.54 -9.30 1.15
N GLN A 202 17.24 -8.43 0.20
CA GLN A 202 17.55 -8.67 -1.21
C GLN A 202 19.06 -8.80 -1.44
N LEU A 203 19.88 -7.90 -0.89
CA LEU A 203 21.34 -7.98 -0.99
C LEU A 203 21.92 -9.23 -0.33
N LEU A 204 21.33 -9.71 0.77
CA LEU A 204 21.72 -10.96 1.41
C LEU A 204 21.48 -12.19 0.52
N GLN A 205 20.45 -12.15 -0.34
CA GLN A 205 20.09 -13.21 -1.27
C GLN A 205 20.87 -13.15 -2.58
N ALA A 206 21.06 -11.94 -3.11
CA ALA A 206 21.55 -11.73 -4.47
C ALA A 206 23.06 -11.41 -4.55
N SER A 207 23.76 -11.20 -3.42
CA SER A 207 25.15 -10.76 -3.43
C SER A 207 26.04 -11.42 -2.35
N GLY A 208 27.34 -11.47 -2.64
CA GLY A 208 28.39 -11.93 -1.72
C GLY A 208 28.91 -10.86 -0.75
N HIS A 209 28.31 -9.66 -0.71
CA HIS A 209 28.76 -8.58 0.18
C HIS A 209 28.76 -9.01 1.64
N SER A 210 29.74 -8.57 2.42
CA SER A 210 29.75 -8.76 3.87
C SER A 210 28.54 -8.09 4.53
N ILE A 211 28.15 -8.57 5.72
CA ILE A 211 27.03 -7.96 6.46
C ILE A 211 27.33 -6.48 6.82
N ALA A 212 28.60 -6.15 7.01
CA ALA A 212 29.06 -4.77 7.23
C ALA A 212 28.83 -3.88 6.00
N GLU A 213 29.19 -4.36 4.80
CA GLU A 213 28.94 -3.64 3.55
C GLU A 213 27.45 -3.47 3.27
N ILE A 214 26.64 -4.52 3.50
CA ILE A 214 25.18 -4.44 3.35
C ILE A 214 24.59 -3.41 4.32
N SER A 215 25.05 -3.40 5.57
CA SER A 215 24.65 -2.39 6.56
C SER A 215 24.89 -0.98 6.05
N HIS A 216 26.09 -0.70 5.54
CA HIS A 216 26.44 0.61 5.00
C HIS A 216 25.60 0.97 3.77
N ARG A 217 25.46 0.04 2.81
CA ARG A 217 24.66 0.25 1.59
C ARG A 217 23.19 0.52 1.88
N CYS A 218 22.64 -0.09 2.93
CA CYS A 218 21.26 0.12 3.35
C CYS A 218 21.09 1.32 4.31
N GLY A 219 22.11 2.14 4.54
CA GLY A 219 22.01 3.36 5.35
C GLY A 219 21.91 3.11 6.87
N PHE A 220 22.30 1.93 7.36
CA PHE A 220 22.45 1.69 8.79
C PHE A 220 23.80 2.21 9.28
N SER A 221 23.81 2.85 10.45
CA SER A 221 25.02 3.42 11.05
C SER A 221 26.11 2.41 11.36
N GLU A 222 25.73 1.15 11.65
CA GLU A 222 26.63 0.08 12.02
C GLU A 222 25.98 -1.31 11.78
N GLN A 223 26.81 -2.33 11.58
CA GLN A 223 26.38 -3.71 11.36
C GLN A 223 25.48 -4.24 12.50
N SER A 224 25.74 -3.85 13.74
CA SER A 224 24.93 -4.20 14.91
C SER A 224 23.54 -3.56 14.87
N ALA A 225 23.39 -2.38 14.28
CA ALA A 225 22.08 -1.75 14.08
C ALA A 225 21.25 -2.54 13.06
N LEU A 226 21.84 -2.89 11.90
CA LEU A 226 21.20 -3.79 10.93
C LEU A 226 20.82 -5.12 11.58
N THR A 227 21.74 -5.75 12.31
CA THR A 227 21.51 -7.07 12.91
C THR A 227 20.34 -7.06 13.90
N ARG A 228 20.27 -6.04 14.77
CA ARG A 228 19.16 -5.88 15.73
C ARG A 228 17.83 -5.65 15.01
N ALA A 229 17.80 -4.74 14.03
CA ALA A 229 16.59 -4.44 13.28
C ALA A 229 16.10 -5.64 12.46
N PHE A 230 17.01 -6.35 11.79
CA PHE A 230 16.70 -7.52 10.97
C PHE A 230 16.18 -8.67 11.82
N LYS A 231 16.80 -8.95 12.97
CA LYS A 231 16.30 -9.97 13.91
C LYS A 231 14.92 -9.62 14.46
N ARG A 232 14.67 -8.34 14.78
CA ARG A 232 13.36 -7.90 15.25
C ARG A 232 12.27 -8.11 14.19
N GLN A 233 12.57 -7.83 12.92
CA GLN A 233 11.61 -7.93 11.83
C GLN A 233 11.39 -9.36 11.33
N PHE A 234 12.46 -10.14 11.19
CA PHE A 234 12.44 -11.44 10.51
C PHE A 234 12.69 -12.64 11.45
N GLY A 235 12.90 -12.39 12.76
CA GLY A 235 13.11 -13.42 13.78
C GLY A 235 14.52 -14.03 13.81
N ILE A 236 15.33 -13.83 12.78
CA ILE A 236 16.71 -14.39 12.67
C ILE A 236 17.72 -13.31 12.29
N THR A 237 19.01 -13.56 12.50
CA THR A 237 20.07 -12.59 12.14
C THR A 237 20.36 -12.59 10.64
N PRO A 238 20.92 -11.50 10.07
CA PRO A 238 21.35 -11.47 8.67
C PRO A 238 22.27 -12.62 8.27
N ALA A 239 23.22 -12.98 9.14
CA ALA A 239 24.15 -14.08 8.92
C ALA A 239 23.44 -15.45 8.91
N ALA A 240 22.50 -15.68 9.84
CA ALA A 240 21.71 -16.90 9.86
C ALA A 240 20.80 -17.00 8.62
N PHE A 241 20.19 -15.88 8.21
CA PHE A 241 19.38 -15.80 6.99
C PHE A 241 20.20 -16.10 5.73
N ARG A 242 21.44 -15.60 5.62
CA ARG A 242 22.30 -15.95 4.49
C ARG A 242 22.62 -17.45 4.44
N LYS A 243 22.97 -18.04 5.57
CA LYS A 243 23.29 -19.47 5.65
C LYS A 243 22.13 -20.36 5.20
N THR A 244 20.88 -19.98 5.48
CA THR A 244 19.71 -20.74 5.01
C THR A 244 19.49 -20.63 3.50
N MET A 245 19.99 -19.58 2.85
CA MET A 245 19.96 -19.44 1.39
C MET A 245 21.09 -20.21 0.71
N GLU A 246 22.27 -20.32 1.34
CA GLU A 246 23.41 -21.10 0.83
C GLU A 246 23.19 -22.63 0.89
N THR A 247 22.23 -23.08 1.70
CA THR A 247 21.89 -24.52 1.88
C THR A 247 20.74 -24.97 0.96
N ARG A 248 20.33 -24.14 -0.01
CA ARG A 248 19.31 -24.45 -1.02
C ARG A 248 19.93 -24.40 -2.42
#